data_AF-A0A6A5KFC9-F1
#
_entry.id   AF-A0A6A5KFC9-F1
#
_cell.length_a   1.000
_cell.length_b   1.000
_cell.length_c   1.000
_cell.angle_alpha   90.00
_cell.angle_beta   90.00
_cell.angle_gamma   90.00
#
_symmetry.space_group_name_H-M   'P 1'
#
loop_
_entity.id
_entity.type
_entity.pdbx_description
1 polymer ?
#
loop_
_entity_poly.entity_id
_entity_poly.type
_entity_poly.pdbx_seq_one_letter_code
_entity_poly.pdbx_strand_id
1 'polypeptide(L)'
;MGFDSHRPPSPPLASLDNQPGRPGPKTDEEMTKVLACQVCYQQIADVAVLPCGHMVMCQWCADVVVPVKHGHIPQRPTKCPMCRKQVKQRFKIHTG
;
A
#
# COMPACT_ATOMS: atom_id res chain seq x y z
N MET A 1 57.84 -10.17 23.13
CA MET A 1 56.82 -9.11 23.27
C MET A 1 56.05 -9.07 21.96
N GLY A 2 54.93 -9.80 21.89
CA GLY A 2 54.07 -9.82 20.69
C GLY A 2 53.07 -8.68 20.80
N PHE A 3 53.03 -7.82 19.78
CA PHE A 3 52.01 -6.78 19.66
C PHE A 3 50.80 -7.39 18.95
N ASP A 4 49.77 -7.78 19.69
CA ASP A 4 48.47 -8.14 19.15
C ASP A 4 47.86 -6.92 18.44
N SER A 5 48.01 -6.86 17.11
CA SER A 5 47.31 -5.89 16.26
C SER A 5 45.81 -6.14 16.33
N HIS A 6 45.13 -5.46 17.27
CA HIS A 6 43.68 -5.34 17.26
C HIS A 6 43.25 -4.55 16.02
N ARG A 7 42.87 -5.26 14.96
CA ARG A 7 42.20 -4.66 13.82
C ARG A 7 40.84 -4.13 14.31
N PRO A 8 40.53 -2.84 14.11
CA PRO A 8 39.21 -2.32 14.47
C PRO A 8 38.13 -3.06 13.69
N PRO A 9 36.97 -3.35 14.31
CA PRO A 9 35.87 -4.01 13.62
C PRO A 9 35.47 -3.20 12.38
N SER A 10 35.23 -3.90 11.27
CA SER A 10 34.73 -3.27 10.06
C SER A 10 33.40 -2.56 10.34
N PRO A 11 33.12 -1.41 9.70
CA PRO A 11 31.84 -0.74 9.85
C PRO A 11 30.69 -1.72 9.55
N PRO A 12 29.58 -1.64 10.29
CA PRO A 12 28.42 -2.49 10.03
C PRO A 12 27.96 -2.29 8.58
N LEU A 13 27.74 -3.40 7.87
CA LEU A 13 27.21 -3.39 6.51
C LEU A 13 25.86 -2.65 6.49
N ALA A 14 25.63 -1.82 5.49
CA ALA A 14 24.35 -1.12 5.34
C ALA A 14 23.21 -2.15 5.13
N SER A 15 22.37 -2.32 6.16
CA SER A 15 21.10 -3.02 6.15
C SER A 15 19.96 -2.00 6.02
N LEU A 16 18.72 -2.46 5.88
CA LEU A 16 17.57 -1.55 5.97
C LEU A 16 17.50 -0.86 7.34
N ASP A 17 18.00 -1.50 8.40
CA ASP A 17 17.84 -1.03 9.77
C ASP A 17 18.81 0.09 10.18
N ASN A 18 19.95 0.22 9.51
CA ASN A 18 21.02 1.16 9.86
C ASN A 18 21.23 2.27 8.82
N GLN A 19 20.25 2.50 7.94
CA GLN A 19 20.28 3.63 7.00
C GLN A 19 19.94 4.96 7.69
N PRO A 20 20.63 6.06 7.32
CA PRO A 20 20.31 7.38 7.86
C PRO A 20 18.90 7.82 7.44
N GLY A 21 18.14 8.37 8.38
CA GLY A 21 16.79 8.89 8.12
C GLY A 21 15.67 7.84 8.13
N ARG A 22 15.94 6.58 8.48
CA ARG A 22 14.87 5.60 8.72
C ARG A 22 13.98 6.07 9.86
N PRO A 23 12.65 6.20 9.66
CA PRO A 23 11.74 6.58 10.73
C PRO A 23 11.72 5.49 11.82
N GLY A 24 11.50 5.90 13.06
CA GLY A 24 11.27 4.98 14.16
C GLY A 24 10.04 4.10 13.94
N PRO A 25 9.90 3.00 14.72
CA PRO A 25 8.70 2.18 14.67
C PRO A 25 7.47 3.01 15.06
N LYS A 26 6.35 2.74 14.40
CA LYS A 26 5.03 3.27 14.77
C LYS A 26 4.44 2.43 15.90
N THR A 27 3.60 3.03 16.71
CA THR A 27 2.74 2.32 17.67
C THR A 27 1.68 1.48 16.96
N ASP A 28 1.14 0.48 17.65
CA ASP A 28 0.08 -0.38 17.11
C ASP A 28 -1.17 0.43 16.74
N GLU A 29 -1.48 1.47 17.53
CA GLU A 29 -2.57 2.39 17.26
C GLU A 29 -2.34 3.21 15.98
N GLU A 30 -1.11 3.67 15.75
CA GLU A 30 -0.75 4.40 14.53
C GLU A 30 -0.78 3.51 13.28
N MET A 31 -0.46 2.23 13.44
CA MET A 31 -0.48 1.22 12.37
C MET A 31 -1.89 0.72 12.07
N THR A 32 -2.78 0.70 13.08
CA THR A 32 -4.15 0.22 12.92
C THR A 32 -4.98 1.21 12.09
N LYS A 33 -5.59 0.71 11.02
CA LYS A 33 -6.48 1.47 10.14
C LYS A 33 -7.75 0.70 9.86
N VAL A 34 -8.89 1.39 9.94
CA VAL A 34 -10.18 0.84 9.52
C VAL A 34 -10.29 0.97 8.02
N LEU A 35 -10.18 -0.16 7.32
CA LEU A 35 -10.34 -0.21 5.87
C LEU A 35 -11.82 -0.33 5.51
N ALA A 36 -12.66 0.61 5.93
CA ALA A 36 -14.07 0.62 5.55
C ALA A 36 -14.24 1.11 4.09
N CYS A 37 -15.11 0.46 3.33
CA CYS A 37 -15.52 0.94 2.01
C CYS A 37 -16.16 2.32 2.13
N GLN A 38 -15.59 3.30 1.43
CA GLN A 38 -16.06 4.70 1.45
C GLN A 38 -17.25 4.95 0.51
N VAL A 39 -17.86 3.89 -0.02
CA VAL A 39 -19.07 3.95 -0.84
C VAL A 39 -20.27 3.43 -0.06
N CYS A 40 -20.20 2.19 0.45
CA CYS A 40 -21.31 1.61 1.20
C CYS A 40 -21.18 1.71 2.72
N TYR A 41 -19.98 1.99 3.25
CA TYR A 41 -19.65 2.02 4.68
C TYR A 41 -20.00 0.74 5.46
N GLN A 42 -20.23 -0.37 4.76
CA GLN A 42 -20.68 -1.64 5.35
C GLN A 42 -19.65 -2.76 5.23
N GLN A 43 -18.76 -2.70 4.24
CA GLN A 43 -17.79 -3.75 3.92
C GLN A 43 -16.36 -3.24 3.97
N ILE A 44 -15.38 -4.15 3.91
CA ILE A 44 -13.96 -3.81 3.82
C ILE A 44 -13.63 -3.25 2.43
N ALA A 45 -12.87 -2.16 2.37
CA ALA A 45 -12.25 -1.65 1.16
C ALA A 45 -11.06 -2.54 0.81
N ASP A 46 -11.22 -3.33 -0.25
CA ASP A 46 -10.24 -4.31 -0.72
C ASP A 46 -9.90 -4.13 -2.20
N VAL A 47 -10.40 -3.08 -2.86
CA VAL A 47 -10.06 -2.78 -4.27
C VAL A 47 -9.30 -1.46 -4.38
N ALA A 48 -8.05 -1.54 -4.84
CA ALA A 48 -7.22 -0.39 -5.17
C ALA A 48 -7.41 0.03 -6.64
N VAL A 49 -7.42 1.34 -6.91
CA VAL A 49 -7.47 1.90 -8.26
C VAL A 49 -6.16 2.60 -8.63
N LEU A 50 -5.66 2.34 -9.83
CA LEU A 50 -4.40 2.88 -10.36
C LEU A 50 -4.66 3.96 -11.43
N PRO A 51 -3.78 4.97 -11.57
CA PRO A 51 -2.47 5.10 -10.92
C PRO A 51 -2.49 5.78 -9.55
N CYS A 52 -3.65 6.20 -9.03
CA CYS A 52 -3.69 7.00 -7.82
C CYS A 52 -3.51 6.20 -6.52
N GLY A 53 -3.63 4.87 -6.55
CA GLY A 53 -3.37 3.97 -5.43
C GLY A 53 -4.45 3.93 -4.34
N HIS A 54 -5.56 4.66 -4.49
CA HIS A 54 -6.59 4.71 -3.45
C HIS A 54 -7.37 3.39 -3.38
N MET A 55 -7.46 2.82 -2.18
CA MET A 55 -8.26 1.63 -1.86
C MET A 55 -9.47 2.07 -1.02
N VAL A 56 -10.59 2.38 -1.71
CA VAL A 56 -11.76 3.02 -1.10
C VAL A 56 -13.07 2.30 -1.38
N MET A 57 -13.03 1.17 -2.09
CA MET A 57 -14.21 0.39 -2.46
C MET A 57 -14.03 -1.06 -2.02
N CYS A 58 -15.11 -1.69 -1.56
CA CYS A 58 -15.20 -3.14 -1.54
C CYS A 58 -15.37 -3.68 -2.96
N GLN A 59 -15.17 -4.98 -3.16
CA GLN A 59 -15.33 -5.65 -4.45
C GLN A 59 -16.65 -5.29 -5.16
N TRP A 60 -17.79 -5.42 -4.48
CA TRP A 60 -19.10 -5.16 -5.09
C TRP A 60 -19.27 -3.70 -5.52
N CYS A 61 -18.91 -2.73 -4.66
CA CYS A 61 -18.96 -1.32 -5.03
C CYS A 61 -18.01 -1.01 -6.20
N ALA A 62 -16.83 -1.64 -6.23
CA ALA A 62 -15.92 -1.48 -7.34
C ALA A 62 -16.53 -2.00 -8.64
N ASP A 63 -17.25 -3.13 -8.64
CA ASP A 63 -17.86 -3.72 -9.84
C ASP A 63 -18.90 -2.79 -10.47
N VAL A 64 -19.62 -2.03 -9.64
CA VAL A 64 -20.57 -1.01 -10.08
C VAL A 64 -19.87 0.25 -10.57
N VAL A 65 -18.93 0.79 -9.79
CA VAL A 65 -18.31 2.10 -10.05
C VAL A 65 -17.24 2.04 -11.15
N VAL A 66 -16.46 0.96 -11.16
CA VAL A 66 -15.33 0.71 -12.08
C VAL A 66 -15.51 -0.66 -12.72
N PRO A 67 -16.51 -0.85 -13.59
CA PRO A 67 -16.79 -2.14 -14.21
C PRO A 67 -15.61 -2.59 -15.09
N VAL A 68 -15.23 -3.86 -15.00
CA VAL A 68 -14.20 -4.50 -15.84
C VAL A 68 -14.83 -5.71 -16.55
N LYS A 69 -14.50 -5.94 -17.82
CA LYS A 69 -15.01 -7.10 -18.57
C LYS A 69 -14.15 -8.34 -18.32
N HIS A 70 -12.84 -8.18 -18.48
CA HIS A 70 -11.82 -9.19 -18.22
C HIS A 70 -10.56 -8.51 -17.69
N GLY A 71 -9.92 -9.10 -16.68
CA GLY A 71 -8.72 -8.56 -16.05
C GLY A 71 -8.99 -7.31 -15.22
N HIS A 72 -8.13 -6.31 -15.36
CA HIS A 72 -8.04 -5.18 -14.42
C HIS A 72 -8.42 -3.83 -15.04
N ILE A 73 -8.71 -3.79 -16.33
CA ILE A 73 -8.90 -2.55 -17.09
C ILE A 73 -10.39 -2.15 -17.10
N PRO A 74 -10.75 -0.91 -16.72
CA PRO A 74 -12.12 -0.43 -16.77
C PRO A 74 -12.70 -0.51 -18.19
N GLN A 75 -13.96 -0.94 -18.31
CA GLN A 75 -14.68 -1.01 -19.60
C GLN A 75 -14.95 0.37 -20.20
N ARG A 76 -14.99 1.40 -19.36
CA ARG A 76 -15.28 2.79 -19.73
C ARG A 76 -14.41 3.75 -18.93
N PRO A 77 -14.21 4.99 -19.41
CA PRO A 77 -13.55 6.02 -18.63
C PRO A 77 -14.24 6.18 -17.27
N THR A 78 -13.48 5.98 -16.20
CA THR A 78 -13.95 6.07 -14.81
C THR A 78 -12.94 6.85 -14.00
N LYS A 79 -13.40 7.50 -12.93
CA LYS A 79 -12.59 8.32 -12.05
C LYS A 79 -12.60 7.73 -10.64
N CYS A 80 -11.49 7.84 -9.94
CA CYS A 80 -11.39 7.41 -8.55
C CYS A 80 -12.40 8.21 -7.70
N PRO A 81 -13.23 7.57 -6.86
CA PRO A 81 -14.18 8.27 -5.99
C PRO A 81 -13.50 9.23 -4.99
N MET A 82 -12.26 8.92 -4.59
CA MET A 82 -11.49 9.74 -3.63
C MET A 82 -10.90 10.98 -4.30
N CYS A 83 -9.99 10.81 -5.26
CA CYS A 83 -9.22 11.93 -5.83
C CYS A 83 -9.63 12.35 -7.24
N ARG A 84 -10.64 11.70 -7.83
CA ARG A 84 -11.15 11.96 -9.19
C ARG A 84 -10.15 11.80 -10.35
N LYS A 85 -8.93 11.31 -10.09
CA LYS A 85 -7.98 10.91 -11.15
C LYS A 85 -8.56 9.78 -11.99
N GLN A 86 -8.25 9.77 -13.28
CA GLN A 86 -8.70 8.72 -14.19
C GLN A 86 -8.13 7.36 -13.78
N VAL A 87 -9.01 6.36 -13.68
CA VAL A 87 -8.64 4.99 -13.37
C VAL A 87 -8.21 4.29 -14.64
N LYS A 88 -6.99 3.74 -14.63
CA LYS A 88 -6.45 2.92 -15.71
C LYS A 88 -6.58 1.44 -15.42
N GLN A 89 -6.45 1.06 -14.15
CA GLN A 89 -6.57 -0.33 -13.69
C GLN A 89 -7.16 -0.38 -12.28
N ARG A 90 -7.75 -1.51 -11.90
CA ARG A 90 -8.12 -1.82 -10.52
C ARG A 90 -7.70 -3.24 -10.13
N PHE A 91 -7.32 -3.43 -8.87
CA PHE A 91 -6.88 -4.71 -8.33
C PHE A 91 -7.55 -4.98 -7.00
N LYS A 92 -7.98 -6.22 -6.79
CA LYS A 92 -8.35 -6.72 -5.47
C LYS A 92 -7.06 -7.00 -4.68
N ILE A 93 -6.96 -6.41 -3.50
CA ILE A 93 -5.83 -6.54 -2.59
C ILE A 93 -6.20 -7.60 -1.55
N HIS A 94 -5.37 -8.64 -1.45
CA HIS A 94 -5.50 -9.66 -0.42
C HIS A 94 -4.69 -9.21 0.80
N THR A 95 -5.36 -9.00 1.92
CA THR A 95 -4.73 -8.76 3.22
C THR A 95 -4.61 -10.09 3.95
N GLY A 96 -3.44 -10.35 4.52
CA GLY A 96 -3.09 -11.58 5.24
C GLY A 96 -2.18 -11.25 6.40
#